data_AF-A0A832CQM5-F1
#
_entry.id   AF-A0A832CQM5-F1
#
_cell.length_a   1.000
_cell.length_b   1.000
_cell.length_c   1.000
_cell.angle_alpha   90.00
_cell.angle_beta   90.00
_cell.angle_gamma   90.00
#
_symmetry.space_group_name_H-M   'P 1'
#
loop_
_entity.id
_entity.type
_entity.pdbx_description
1 polymer ?
#
loop_
_entity_poly.entity_id
_entity_poly.type
_entity_poly.pdbx_seq_one_letter_code
_entity_poly.pdbx_strand_id
1 'polypeptide(L)'
;MVIYTMVGADAEKRRWMAGQAREMPLERAMALEPTYLNLFAGNGRGGWDLHCIFTENWPVAQAGRWLWSANGAWVAYHWPPGEHFADYWTNALVRAHPALVAYNWHDSNLDNRLEPALRRFARAWRALPNGHYDRLHGQGLDRNLFVQRCREHPEFYLAANPWPWHAEVVLRFAEGTAVLDLHLDRPVAAGAGWRLDLPPFGIQAFKASGGVQPLLACEVRIDEAAIRRLQADLEAEELLAQRLLAAGVEGASEFAGQVARLRGLWNEQNYAEVQDVLSGGYEYHRLRQKLEP
;
A
#
# COMPACT_ATOMS: atom_id res chain seq x y z
N MET A 1 7.43 -23.10 4.47
CA MET A 1 7.35 -21.82 5.21
C MET A 1 7.59 -20.72 4.20
N VAL A 2 6.57 -19.92 3.93
CA VAL A 2 6.63 -18.81 2.98
C VAL A 2 7.04 -17.57 3.77
N ILE A 3 8.10 -16.89 3.34
CA ILE A 3 8.49 -15.60 3.92
C ILE A 3 8.08 -14.52 2.92
N TYR A 4 6.92 -13.91 3.15
CA TYR A 4 6.61 -12.62 2.55
C TYR A 4 7.49 -11.59 3.24
N THR A 5 8.31 -10.86 2.49
CA THR A 5 9.10 -9.77 3.07
C THR A 5 8.74 -8.46 2.40
N MET A 6 7.64 -7.85 2.87
CA MET A 6 7.55 -6.39 2.90
C MET A 6 8.47 -5.93 4.01
N VAL A 7 9.52 -5.20 3.71
CA VAL A 7 10.44 -4.83 4.78
C VAL A 7 11.12 -3.52 4.43
N GLY A 8 11.09 -2.63 5.41
CA GLY A 8 11.69 -1.31 5.35
C GLY A 8 13.13 -1.40 4.85
N ALA A 9 13.48 -0.49 3.94
CA ALA A 9 14.83 -0.36 3.46
C ALA A 9 15.73 0.25 4.54
N ASP A 10 16.17 -0.55 5.53
CA ASP A 10 17.17 -0.14 6.52
C ASP A 10 18.58 -0.68 6.22
N ALA A 11 19.56 -0.20 6.99
CA ALA A 11 20.97 -0.49 6.82
C ALA A 11 21.35 -1.96 7.16
N GLU A 12 20.57 -2.63 7.99
CA GLU A 12 20.80 -4.03 8.38
C GLU A 12 20.48 -4.96 7.22
N LYS A 13 19.47 -4.61 6.44
CA LYS A 13 19.08 -5.35 5.25
C LYS A 13 20.06 -5.24 4.07
N ARG A 14 20.78 -4.11 3.95
CA ARG A 14 21.90 -3.98 3.00
C ARG A 14 22.98 -5.03 3.23
N ARG A 15 23.18 -5.47 4.49
CA ARG A 15 24.13 -6.55 4.82
C ARG A 15 23.60 -7.93 4.48
N TRP A 16 22.31 -8.17 4.63
CA TRP A 16 21.68 -9.46 4.32
C TRP A 16 21.50 -9.71 2.82
N MET A 17 21.12 -8.67 2.06
CA MET A 17 21.00 -8.76 0.60
C MET A 17 22.35 -8.77 -0.15
N ALA A 18 23.44 -8.42 0.54
CA ALA A 18 24.75 -8.37 -0.09
C ALA A 18 25.31 -9.77 -0.42
N GLY A 19 24.71 -10.85 0.09
CA GLY A 19 25.29 -12.18 -0.01
C GLY A 19 26.70 -12.22 0.59
N GLN A 20 27.39 -13.35 0.46
CA GLN A 20 28.83 -13.31 0.71
C GLN A 20 29.50 -12.48 -0.39
N ALA A 21 30.60 -11.78 -0.07
CA ALA A 21 31.31 -10.86 -0.96
C ALA A 21 31.83 -11.44 -2.30
N ARG A 22 31.55 -12.72 -2.59
CA ARG A 22 31.93 -13.42 -3.83
C ARG A 22 30.73 -13.77 -4.72
N GLU A 23 29.52 -13.38 -4.33
CA GLU A 23 28.31 -13.68 -5.11
C GLU A 23 28.04 -12.54 -6.12
N MET A 24 28.31 -12.84 -7.40
CA MET A 24 28.17 -11.96 -8.57
C MET A 24 26.84 -11.18 -8.76
N PRO A 25 25.67 -11.56 -8.20
CA PRO A 25 24.42 -10.83 -8.47
C PRO A 25 24.41 -9.38 -7.97
N LEU A 26 25.01 -9.09 -6.82
CA LEU A 26 25.03 -7.72 -6.27
C LEU A 26 25.96 -6.81 -7.06
N GLU A 27 27.15 -7.28 -7.43
CA GLU A 27 28.08 -6.53 -8.29
C GLU A 27 27.48 -6.25 -9.67
N ARG A 28 26.71 -7.18 -10.26
CA ARG A 28 25.99 -6.94 -11.52
C ARG A 28 24.88 -5.91 -11.36
N ALA A 29 24.10 -5.97 -10.28
CA ALA A 29 23.05 -4.99 -10.02
C ALA A 29 23.62 -3.58 -9.78
N MET A 30 24.72 -3.47 -9.02
CA MET A 30 25.42 -2.19 -8.79
C MET A 30 26.16 -1.67 -10.03
N ALA A 31 26.62 -2.56 -10.91
CA ALA A 31 27.25 -2.19 -12.18
C ALA A 31 26.26 -1.69 -13.24
N LEU A 32 24.98 -2.04 -13.13
CA LEU A 32 23.94 -1.60 -14.07
C LEU A 32 23.46 -0.17 -13.77
N GLU A 33 23.38 0.25 -12.51
CA GLU A 33 22.99 1.63 -12.17
C GLU A 33 23.49 2.03 -10.76
N PRO A 34 24.49 2.92 -10.61
CA PRO A 34 25.08 3.27 -9.31
C PRO A 34 24.11 3.92 -8.31
N THR A 35 22.98 4.44 -8.80
CA THR A 35 21.92 5.07 -8.01
C THR A 35 20.70 4.16 -7.82
N TYR A 36 20.76 2.90 -8.27
CA TYR A 36 19.65 1.94 -8.26
C TYR A 36 18.93 1.91 -6.91
N LEU A 37 19.68 1.75 -5.81
CA LEU A 37 19.12 1.66 -4.46
C LEU A 37 18.52 2.98 -3.93
N ASN A 38 18.91 4.13 -4.47
CA ASN A 38 18.32 5.42 -4.09
C ASN A 38 16.93 5.62 -4.71
N LEU A 39 16.63 4.96 -5.84
CA LEU A 39 15.31 4.98 -6.46
C LEU A 39 14.26 4.29 -5.57
N PHE A 40 14.64 3.26 -4.82
CA PHE A 40 13.75 2.51 -3.92
C PHE A 40 13.56 3.14 -2.54
N ALA A 41 14.50 3.99 -2.11
CA ALA A 41 14.58 4.41 -0.71
C ALA A 41 13.92 5.76 -0.39
N GLY A 42 13.27 6.44 -1.35
CA GLY A 42 12.70 7.77 -1.13
C GLY A 42 13.70 8.73 -0.49
N ASN A 43 14.93 8.80 -1.03
CA ASN A 43 16.07 9.55 -0.45
C ASN A 43 16.48 9.10 0.97
N GLY A 44 16.34 7.81 1.30
CA GLY A 44 16.80 7.25 2.57
C GLY A 44 15.87 7.48 3.76
N ARG A 45 14.60 7.85 3.51
CA ARG A 45 13.60 8.14 4.56
C ARG A 45 12.55 7.04 4.76
N GLY A 46 12.84 5.82 4.31
CA GLY A 46 11.94 4.68 4.42
C GLY A 46 11.03 4.56 3.21
N GLY A 47 11.54 3.91 2.17
CA GLY A 47 10.74 3.35 1.09
C GLY A 47 10.43 1.88 1.34
N TRP A 48 9.31 1.41 0.80
CA TRP A 48 8.95 0.00 0.75
C TRP A 48 9.28 -0.54 -0.64
N ASP A 49 10.05 -1.63 -0.69
CA ASP A 49 10.29 -2.39 -1.91
C ASP A 49 9.47 -3.68 -1.86
N LEU A 50 8.79 -4.01 -2.96
CA LEU A 50 8.10 -5.28 -3.11
C LEU A 50 9.06 -6.23 -3.82
N HIS A 51 9.64 -7.17 -3.09
CA HIS A 51 10.38 -8.26 -3.73
C HIS A 51 9.41 -9.37 -4.12
N CYS A 52 9.12 -9.50 -5.42
CA CYS A 52 8.72 -10.78 -5.99
C CYS A 52 10.00 -11.44 -6.56
N ILE A 53 10.61 -12.34 -5.80
CA ILE A 53 11.77 -13.07 -6.31
C ILE A 53 11.26 -14.23 -7.18
N PHE A 54 11.71 -14.24 -8.43
CA PHE A 54 11.42 -15.25 -9.43
C PHE A 54 12.33 -16.47 -9.31
N THR A 55 11.79 -17.63 -9.69
CA THR A 55 12.56 -18.67 -10.38
C THR A 55 11.76 -19.13 -11.59
N GLU A 56 12.11 -18.64 -12.78
CA GLU A 56 11.71 -19.28 -14.03
C GLU A 56 12.41 -20.64 -14.17
N ASN A 57 11.68 -21.61 -14.73
CA ASN A 57 12.17 -22.92 -15.09
C ASN A 57 13.33 -22.81 -16.10
N TRP A 58 14.56 -22.97 -15.62
CA TRP A 58 15.72 -23.32 -16.43
C TRP A 58 16.62 -24.26 -15.61
N PRO A 59 17.60 -24.98 -16.22
CA PRO A 59 18.38 -26.04 -15.58
C PRO A 59 19.23 -25.61 -14.36
N VAL A 60 19.07 -24.37 -13.90
CA VAL A 60 19.68 -23.74 -12.72
C VAL A 60 18.85 -23.94 -11.43
N ALA A 61 17.59 -24.40 -11.52
CA ALA A 61 16.75 -24.73 -10.36
C ALA A 61 17.16 -26.03 -9.63
N GLN A 62 18.40 -26.48 -9.82
CA GLN A 62 18.96 -27.64 -9.12
C GLN A 62 19.22 -27.29 -7.65
N ALA A 63 18.84 -28.21 -6.76
CA ALA A 63 19.05 -28.07 -5.33
C ALA A 63 20.52 -27.69 -5.02
N GLY A 64 20.70 -26.63 -4.23
CA GLY A 64 22.01 -26.17 -3.78
C GLY A 64 22.76 -25.25 -4.74
N ARG A 65 22.18 -24.87 -5.88
CA ARG A 65 22.78 -23.85 -6.78
C ARG A 65 22.29 -22.43 -6.54
N TRP A 66 21.28 -22.27 -5.70
CA TRP A 66 20.69 -20.99 -5.35
C TRP A 66 20.27 -20.97 -3.88
N LEU A 67 20.34 -19.81 -3.22
CA LEU A 67 20.07 -19.62 -1.79
C LEU A 67 18.70 -20.19 -1.36
N TRP A 68 17.71 -20.18 -2.27
CA TRP A 68 16.33 -20.58 -2.02
C TRP A 68 15.94 -21.94 -2.62
N SER A 69 16.86 -22.62 -3.31
CA SER A 69 16.64 -23.89 -4.02
C SER A 69 16.82 -25.14 -3.16
N ALA A 70 17.18 -24.99 -1.87
CA ALA A 70 17.69 -26.06 -1.03
C ALA A 70 16.70 -27.23 -0.79
N ASN A 71 15.42 -27.07 -1.11
CA ASN A 71 14.34 -28.02 -0.84
C ASN A 71 13.54 -28.45 -2.08
N GLY A 72 13.93 -28.05 -3.29
CA GLY A 72 13.23 -28.47 -4.53
C GLY A 72 11.77 -28.00 -4.63
N ALA A 73 11.40 -26.94 -3.90
CA ALA A 73 10.04 -26.44 -3.87
C ALA A 73 9.69 -25.65 -5.16
N TRP A 74 8.61 -26.06 -5.82
CA TRP A 74 7.90 -25.23 -6.80
C TRP A 74 7.28 -24.03 -6.06
N VAL A 75 7.57 -22.82 -6.51
CA VAL A 75 6.87 -21.61 -6.04
C VAL A 75 5.67 -21.40 -6.96
N ALA A 76 4.52 -21.98 -6.59
CA ALA A 76 3.26 -21.59 -7.19
C ALA A 76 2.87 -20.21 -6.64
N TYR A 77 2.51 -19.28 -7.51
CA TYR A 77 1.95 -18.01 -7.08
C TYR A 77 0.57 -18.26 -6.46
N HIS A 78 0.47 -18.19 -5.13
CA HIS A 78 -0.84 -18.09 -4.49
C HIS A 78 -1.31 -16.66 -4.56
N TRP A 79 -1.93 -16.32 -5.69
CA TRP A 79 -2.63 -15.05 -5.83
C TRP A 79 -4.01 -15.15 -5.15
N PRO A 80 -4.39 -14.20 -4.29
CA PRO A 80 -5.73 -14.12 -3.78
C PRO A 80 -6.69 -13.78 -4.94
N PRO A 81 -7.87 -14.42 -4.99
CA PRO A 81 -8.81 -14.20 -6.08
C PRO A 81 -9.53 -12.84 -5.96
N GLY A 82 -10.04 -12.35 -7.09
CA GLY A 82 -10.96 -11.21 -7.12
C GLY A 82 -10.32 -9.87 -6.75
N GLU A 83 -11.00 -9.08 -5.93
CA GLU A 83 -10.56 -7.71 -5.61
C GLU A 83 -9.28 -7.67 -4.75
N HIS A 84 -9.05 -8.72 -3.95
CA HIS A 84 -7.83 -8.87 -3.17
C HIS A 84 -6.58 -9.07 -4.03
N PHE A 85 -6.72 -9.40 -5.32
CA PHE A 85 -5.58 -9.45 -6.24
C PHE A 85 -4.90 -8.08 -6.36
N ALA A 86 -5.69 -7.00 -6.34
CA ALA A 86 -5.18 -5.64 -6.46
C ALA A 86 -4.49 -5.13 -5.18
N ASP A 87 -4.64 -5.83 -4.04
CA ASP A 87 -4.06 -5.45 -2.75
C ASP A 87 -2.57 -5.16 -2.86
N TYR A 88 -1.76 -6.14 -3.28
CA TYR A 88 -0.31 -6.00 -3.36
C TYR A 88 0.13 -4.82 -4.22
N TRP A 89 -0.56 -4.60 -5.35
CA TRP A 89 -0.22 -3.56 -6.31
C TRP A 89 -0.62 -2.18 -5.80
N THR A 90 -1.82 -2.05 -5.25
CA THR A 90 -2.33 -0.80 -4.69
C THR A 90 -1.54 -0.41 -3.45
N ASN A 91 -1.29 -1.35 -2.53
CA ASN A 91 -0.51 -1.09 -1.34
C ASN A 91 0.97 -0.80 -1.64
N ALA A 92 1.55 -1.39 -2.69
CA ALA A 92 2.86 -0.98 -3.18
C ALA A 92 2.81 0.43 -3.79
N LEU A 93 1.85 0.72 -4.66
CA LEU A 93 1.74 2.00 -5.36
C LEU A 93 1.54 3.20 -4.42
N VAL A 94 0.75 3.05 -3.37
CA VAL A 94 0.52 4.16 -2.42
C VAL A 94 1.68 4.40 -1.46
N ARG A 95 2.61 3.43 -1.34
CA ARG A 95 3.78 3.48 -0.45
C ARG A 95 5.12 3.61 -1.20
N ALA A 96 5.13 3.44 -2.52
CA ALA A 96 6.32 3.43 -3.36
C ALA A 96 6.13 4.29 -4.62
N HIS A 97 7.24 4.64 -5.27
CA HIS A 97 7.20 5.40 -6.51
C HIS A 97 6.57 4.56 -7.64
N PRO A 98 5.63 5.08 -8.47
CA PRO A 98 4.93 4.29 -9.48
C PRO A 98 5.82 3.56 -10.49
N ALA A 99 6.98 4.12 -10.83
CA ALA A 99 7.97 3.46 -11.68
C ALA A 99 8.56 2.17 -11.07
N LEU A 100 8.53 2.01 -9.74
CA LEU A 100 9.00 0.80 -9.06
C LEU A 100 8.00 -0.36 -9.16
N VAL A 101 6.73 -0.06 -9.44
CA VAL A 101 5.69 -1.09 -9.66
C VAL A 101 5.90 -1.80 -10.99
N ALA A 102 6.55 -1.16 -11.97
CA ALA A 102 6.72 -1.67 -13.34
C ALA A 102 7.47 -3.02 -13.41
N TYR A 103 8.47 -3.22 -12.56
CA TYR A 103 9.33 -4.41 -12.61
C TYR A 103 8.57 -5.68 -12.16
N ASN A 104 7.85 -5.60 -11.02
CA ASN A 104 7.07 -6.73 -10.53
C ASN A 104 5.80 -6.99 -11.37
N TRP A 105 5.25 -5.93 -11.97
CA TRP A 105 4.02 -5.99 -12.77
C TRP A 105 4.15 -6.87 -14.01
N HIS A 106 5.28 -6.83 -14.71
CA HIS A 106 5.46 -7.56 -15.96
C HIS A 106 5.49 -9.09 -15.77
N ASP A 107 6.04 -9.48 -14.63
CA ASP A 107 6.42 -10.83 -14.29
C ASP A 107 5.25 -11.63 -13.70
N SER A 108 4.42 -11.00 -12.85
CA SER A 108 3.30 -11.65 -12.16
C SER A 108 2.02 -11.82 -13.00
N ASN A 109 1.95 -11.19 -14.17
CA ASN A 109 0.72 -10.99 -14.94
C ASN A 109 0.68 -11.74 -16.28
N LEU A 110 1.66 -12.60 -16.58
CA LEU A 110 1.57 -13.49 -17.74
C LEU A 110 0.38 -14.46 -17.60
N ASP A 111 0.05 -14.89 -16.38
CA ASP A 111 -0.98 -15.89 -16.12
C ASP A 111 -2.37 -15.32 -15.77
N ASN A 112 -2.46 -14.06 -15.31
CA ASN A 112 -3.69 -13.50 -14.69
C ASN A 112 -4.34 -12.34 -15.49
N ARG A 113 -4.08 -12.24 -16.79
CA ARG A 113 -4.59 -11.14 -17.67
C ARG A 113 -6.12 -11.02 -17.73
N LEU A 114 -6.84 -12.02 -17.21
CA LEU A 114 -8.30 -12.05 -17.17
C LEU A 114 -8.89 -11.40 -15.91
N GLU A 115 -8.08 -11.17 -14.86
CA GLU A 115 -8.58 -10.64 -13.59
C GLU A 115 -9.09 -9.19 -13.73
N PRO A 116 -10.37 -8.91 -13.44
CA PRO A 116 -10.94 -7.56 -13.58
C PRO A 116 -10.27 -6.51 -12.70
N ALA A 117 -9.90 -6.88 -11.47
CA ALA A 117 -9.22 -5.99 -10.53
C ALA A 117 -7.85 -5.55 -11.07
N LEU A 118 -7.11 -6.50 -11.65
CA LEU A 118 -5.84 -6.25 -12.31
C LEU A 118 -5.98 -5.28 -13.49
N ARG A 119 -6.97 -5.49 -14.36
CA ARG A 119 -7.20 -4.61 -15.52
C ARG A 119 -7.53 -3.17 -15.09
N ARG A 120 -8.32 -3.01 -14.03
CA ARG A 120 -8.66 -1.70 -13.45
C ARG A 120 -7.41 -0.99 -12.95
N PHE A 121 -6.58 -1.70 -12.17
CA PHE A 121 -5.29 -1.18 -11.71
C PHE A 121 -4.41 -0.78 -12.89
N ALA A 122 -4.24 -1.68 -13.87
CA ALA A 122 -3.35 -1.47 -15.02
C ALA A 122 -3.70 -0.19 -15.80
N ARG A 123 -5.00 0.07 -16.01
CA ARG A 123 -5.47 1.25 -16.74
C ARG A 123 -5.14 2.55 -16.00
N ALA A 124 -5.41 2.60 -14.69
CA ALA A 124 -5.10 3.76 -13.88
C ALA A 124 -3.58 3.98 -13.78
N TRP A 125 -2.82 2.93 -13.47
CA TRP A 125 -1.37 3.01 -13.31
C TRP A 125 -0.64 3.41 -14.59
N ARG A 126 -0.97 2.84 -15.76
CA ARG A 126 -0.32 3.17 -17.04
C ARG A 126 -0.52 4.60 -17.49
N ALA A 127 -1.56 5.28 -17.00
CA ALA A 127 -1.82 6.66 -17.34
C ALA A 127 -1.06 7.66 -16.44
N LEU A 128 -0.45 7.17 -15.36
CA LEU A 128 0.38 8.00 -14.49
C LEU A 128 1.75 8.24 -15.15
N PRO A 129 2.24 9.49 -15.21
CA PRO A 129 3.62 9.74 -15.59
C PRO A 129 4.57 9.24 -14.50
N ASN A 130 5.81 8.96 -14.93
CA ASN A 130 6.91 8.73 -14.00
C ASN A 130 7.16 10.01 -13.19
N GLY A 131 7.24 9.87 -11.86
CA GLY A 131 7.52 10.98 -10.96
C GLY A 131 7.21 10.63 -9.51
N HIS A 132 7.58 11.51 -8.60
CA HIS A 132 7.35 11.37 -7.18
C HIS A 132 5.93 11.80 -6.83
N TYR A 133 5.22 10.99 -6.06
CA TYR A 133 3.84 11.23 -5.67
C TYR A 133 3.77 11.56 -4.19
N ASP A 134 3.50 12.83 -3.89
CA ASP A 134 3.37 13.32 -2.53
C ASP A 134 1.93 13.14 -2.04
N ARG A 135 1.76 12.58 -0.85
CA ARG A 135 0.44 12.44 -0.21
C ARG A 135 -0.10 13.82 0.14
N LEU A 136 -1.37 14.03 -0.17
CA LEU A 136 -2.11 15.23 0.22
C LEU A 136 -2.71 15.04 1.61
N HIS A 137 -2.77 16.13 2.37
CA HIS A 137 -3.21 16.14 3.76
C HIS A 137 -4.28 17.21 4.00
N GLY A 138 -5.11 16.99 5.03
CA GLY A 138 -6.19 17.89 5.39
C GLY A 138 -7.40 17.82 4.47
N GLN A 139 -8.49 18.47 4.88
CA GLN A 139 -9.77 18.53 4.12
C GLN A 139 -10.29 17.15 3.67
N GLY A 140 -10.01 16.11 4.46
CA GLY A 140 -10.40 14.73 4.20
C GLY A 140 -9.54 13.97 3.18
N LEU A 141 -8.49 14.58 2.61
CA LEU A 141 -7.60 13.95 1.62
C LEU A 141 -6.69 12.86 2.22
N ASP A 142 -6.56 12.85 3.54
CA ASP A 142 -5.83 11.88 4.34
C ASP A 142 -6.73 10.92 5.12
N ARG A 143 -8.07 11.04 4.98
CA ARG A 143 -9.04 10.22 5.70
C ARG A 143 -9.55 9.08 4.83
N ASN A 144 -9.32 7.84 5.26
CA ASN A 144 -9.89 6.64 4.65
C ASN A 144 -9.52 6.38 3.17
N LEU A 145 -8.67 7.22 2.60
CA LEU A 145 -8.24 7.20 1.21
C LEU A 145 -6.80 7.73 1.12
N PHE A 146 -6.06 7.26 0.13
CA PHE A 146 -4.77 7.81 -0.25
C PHE A 146 -4.95 8.68 -1.48
N VAL A 147 -4.79 10.00 -1.30
CA VAL A 147 -4.75 10.92 -2.42
C VAL A 147 -3.33 11.48 -2.55
N GLN A 148 -2.76 11.35 -3.74
CA GLN A 148 -1.41 11.79 -4.03
C GLN A 148 -1.36 12.67 -5.28
N ARG A 149 -0.37 13.55 -5.34
CA ARG A 149 -0.09 14.45 -6.47
C ARG A 149 1.33 14.23 -6.97
N CYS A 150 1.52 14.16 -8.27
CA CYS A 150 2.86 14.07 -8.85
C CYS A 150 3.59 15.42 -8.70
N ARG A 151 4.82 15.40 -8.20
CA ARG A 151 5.63 16.60 -7.98
C ARG A 151 6.13 17.20 -9.29
N GLU A 152 6.61 16.36 -10.20
CA GLU A 152 7.16 16.74 -11.50
C GLU A 152 6.05 17.09 -12.51
N HIS A 153 4.88 16.47 -12.33
CA HIS A 153 3.70 16.68 -13.17
C HIS A 153 2.50 17.08 -12.30
N PRO A 154 2.47 18.32 -11.78
CA PRO A 154 1.54 18.77 -10.75
C PRO A 154 0.06 18.76 -11.16
N GLU A 155 -0.25 18.51 -12.43
CA GLU A 155 -1.60 18.27 -12.89
C GLU A 155 -2.07 16.82 -12.70
N PHE A 156 -1.19 15.86 -12.38
CA PHE A 156 -1.54 14.45 -12.23
C PHE A 156 -1.75 14.05 -10.77
N TYR A 157 -2.82 13.28 -10.56
CA TYR A 157 -3.26 12.83 -9.26
C TYR A 157 -3.62 11.35 -9.29
N LEU A 158 -3.45 10.72 -8.13
CA LEU A 158 -3.85 9.34 -7.84
C LEU A 158 -4.73 9.35 -6.59
N ALA A 159 -5.93 8.78 -6.69
CA ALA A 159 -6.76 8.41 -5.56
C ALA A 159 -6.78 6.89 -5.45
N ALA A 160 -6.50 6.37 -4.27
CA ALA A 160 -6.37 4.94 -4.01
C ALA A 160 -7.07 4.56 -2.72
N ASN A 161 -7.85 3.49 -2.78
CA ASN A 161 -8.45 2.83 -1.63
C ASN A 161 -7.60 1.60 -1.31
N PRO A 162 -6.62 1.66 -0.38
CA PRO A 162 -5.77 0.51 -0.06
C PRO A 162 -6.45 -0.50 0.88
N TRP A 163 -7.75 -0.37 1.12
CA TRP A 163 -8.47 -1.10 2.15
C TRP A 163 -9.36 -2.21 1.56
N PRO A 164 -9.70 -3.24 2.35
CA PRO A 164 -10.51 -4.37 1.91
C PRO A 164 -12.02 -4.07 1.81
N TRP A 165 -12.43 -2.80 1.84
CA TRP A 165 -13.84 -2.39 1.78
C TRP A 165 -14.10 -1.40 0.66
N HIS A 166 -15.33 -1.33 0.20
CA HIS A 166 -15.75 -0.34 -0.78
C HIS A 166 -15.75 1.08 -0.19
N ALA A 167 -15.35 2.06 -1.00
CA ALA A 167 -15.38 3.48 -0.67
C ALA A 167 -16.06 4.29 -1.78
N GLU A 168 -17.12 5.01 -1.41
CA GLU A 168 -17.68 6.08 -2.24
C GLU A 168 -16.93 7.38 -1.90
N VAL A 169 -16.36 8.01 -2.91
CA VAL A 169 -15.51 9.19 -2.75
C VAL A 169 -16.09 10.36 -3.53
N VAL A 170 -16.08 11.54 -2.92
CA VAL A 170 -16.40 12.81 -3.60
C VAL A 170 -15.19 13.71 -3.55
N LEU A 171 -14.57 13.95 -4.71
CA LEU A 171 -13.46 14.88 -4.87
C LEU A 171 -13.99 16.26 -5.26
N ARG A 172 -13.64 17.29 -4.48
CA ARG A 172 -14.07 18.68 -4.74
C ARG A 172 -12.91 19.49 -5.29
N PHE A 173 -13.16 20.18 -6.39
CA PHE A 173 -12.16 20.97 -7.11
C PHE A 173 -12.45 22.46 -7.05
N ALA A 174 -11.42 23.28 -7.24
CA ALA A 174 -11.56 24.73 -7.36
C ALA A 174 -12.37 25.09 -8.61
N GLU A 175 -13.09 26.21 -8.54
CA GLU A 175 -13.87 26.72 -9.68
C GLU A 175 -12.97 26.91 -10.92
N GLY A 176 -13.48 26.53 -12.09
CA GLY A 176 -12.74 26.57 -13.35
C GLY A 176 -11.70 25.47 -13.55
N THR A 177 -11.56 24.53 -12.60
CA THR A 177 -10.67 23.36 -12.78
C THR A 177 -11.22 22.44 -13.86
N ALA A 178 -10.40 22.17 -14.88
CA ALA A 178 -10.66 21.12 -15.86
C ALA A 178 -10.14 19.78 -15.32
N VAL A 179 -11.01 18.78 -15.23
CA VAL A 179 -10.64 17.44 -14.74
C VAL A 179 -10.81 16.42 -15.85
N LEU A 180 -9.81 15.57 -16.04
CA LEU A 180 -9.80 14.46 -17.01
C LEU A 180 -9.66 13.14 -16.25
N ASP A 181 -10.64 12.26 -16.38
CA ASP A 181 -10.55 10.88 -15.93
C ASP A 181 -9.62 10.12 -16.87
N LEU A 182 -8.44 9.76 -16.36
CA LEU A 182 -7.42 9.08 -17.15
C LEU A 182 -7.72 7.60 -17.42
N HIS A 183 -8.63 6.99 -16.65
CA HIS A 183 -9.04 5.62 -16.89
C HIS A 183 -9.90 5.56 -18.16
N LEU A 184 -10.86 6.47 -18.26
CA LEU A 184 -11.88 6.49 -19.32
C LEU A 184 -11.56 7.49 -20.45
N ASP A 185 -10.44 8.19 -20.34
CA ASP A 185 -9.99 9.25 -21.25
C ASP A 185 -11.12 10.24 -21.58
N ARG A 186 -11.80 10.73 -20.54
CA ARG A 186 -12.96 11.61 -20.69
C ARG A 186 -12.96 12.76 -19.70
N PRO A 187 -13.44 13.95 -20.11
CA PRO A 187 -13.65 15.06 -19.18
C PRO A 187 -14.65 14.66 -18.08
N VAL A 188 -14.40 15.16 -16.89
CA VAL A 188 -15.29 15.01 -15.74
C VAL A 188 -16.06 16.30 -15.54
N ALA A 189 -17.39 16.19 -15.44
CA ALA A 189 -18.23 17.30 -15.01
C ALA A 189 -18.03 17.52 -13.50
N ALA A 190 -17.01 18.30 -13.14
CA ALA A 190 -16.55 18.47 -11.76
C ALA A 190 -17.45 19.35 -10.88
N GLY A 191 -18.56 19.89 -11.42
CA GLY A 191 -19.44 20.90 -10.82
C GLY A 191 -19.52 20.90 -9.29
N ALA A 192 -20.36 20.04 -8.70
CA ALA A 192 -20.51 19.92 -7.24
C ALA A 192 -19.49 18.96 -6.57
N GLY A 193 -18.50 18.49 -7.33
CA GLY A 193 -17.57 17.42 -6.96
C GLY A 193 -17.72 16.18 -7.83
N TRP A 194 -16.60 15.50 -8.09
CA TRP A 194 -16.55 14.26 -8.84
C TRP A 194 -16.76 13.07 -7.90
N ARG A 195 -17.80 12.27 -8.18
CA ARG A 195 -18.08 11.02 -7.46
C ARG A 195 -17.31 9.86 -8.08
N LEU A 196 -16.64 9.10 -7.22
CA LEU A 196 -15.86 7.92 -7.55
C LEU A 196 -16.35 6.75 -6.70
N ASP A 197 -16.58 5.61 -7.35
CA ASP A 197 -16.78 4.33 -6.67
C ASP A 197 -15.47 3.55 -6.70
N LEU A 198 -14.81 3.48 -5.55
CA LEU A 198 -13.55 2.77 -5.40
C LEU A 198 -13.81 1.42 -4.70
N PRO A 199 -13.69 0.29 -5.42
CA PRO A 199 -13.76 -1.02 -4.79
C PRO A 199 -12.60 -1.22 -3.81
N PRO A 200 -12.64 -2.28 -2.99
CA PRO A 200 -11.48 -2.75 -2.27
C PRO A 200 -10.21 -2.74 -3.13
N PHE A 201 -9.14 -2.14 -2.63
CA PHE A 201 -7.86 -2.03 -3.34
C PHE A 201 -7.93 -1.30 -4.69
N GLY A 202 -8.99 -0.52 -4.93
CA GLY A 202 -9.21 0.23 -6.17
C GLY A 202 -8.36 1.48 -6.27
N ILE A 203 -7.94 1.82 -7.49
CA ILE A 203 -7.23 3.06 -7.80
C ILE A 203 -7.87 3.82 -8.95
N GLN A 204 -7.75 5.15 -8.91
CA GLN A 204 -8.21 6.08 -9.92
C GLN A 204 -7.14 7.14 -10.18
N ALA A 205 -6.70 7.24 -11.44
CA ALA A 205 -5.81 8.29 -11.90
C ALA A 205 -6.60 9.40 -12.61
N PHE A 206 -6.19 10.65 -12.45
CA PHE A 206 -6.83 11.77 -13.13
C PHE A 206 -5.86 12.95 -13.33
N LYS A 207 -6.17 13.79 -14.31
CA LYS A 207 -5.55 15.12 -14.44
C LYS A 207 -6.49 16.19 -13.94
N ALA A 208 -5.97 17.17 -13.22
CA ALA A 208 -6.70 18.36 -12.82
C ALA A 208 -5.85 19.60 -13.14
N SER A 209 -6.40 20.47 -14.00
CA SER A 209 -5.73 21.66 -14.53
C SER A 209 -6.50 22.91 -14.11
N GLY A 210 -5.85 23.85 -13.43
CA GLY A 210 -6.46 25.11 -12.99
C GLY A 210 -5.93 25.57 -11.63
N GLY A 211 -5.07 26.61 -11.63
CA GLY A 211 -4.48 27.14 -10.39
C GLY A 211 -3.37 26.26 -9.79
N VAL A 212 -2.88 26.65 -8.60
CA VAL A 212 -1.71 26.04 -7.93
C VAL A 212 -2.08 24.73 -7.21
N GLN A 213 -3.31 24.60 -6.71
CA GLN A 213 -3.83 23.40 -6.05
C GLN A 213 -5.32 23.18 -6.41
N PRO A 214 -5.62 22.55 -7.55
CA PRO A 214 -6.98 22.39 -8.04
C PRO A 214 -7.87 21.49 -7.18
N LEU A 215 -7.31 20.48 -6.50
CA LEU A 215 -8.06 19.59 -5.61
C LEU A 215 -8.11 20.17 -4.20
N LEU A 216 -9.33 20.44 -3.71
CA LEU A 216 -9.57 21.17 -2.47
C LEU A 216 -9.91 20.26 -1.28
N ALA A 217 -10.77 19.26 -1.51
CA ALA A 217 -11.30 18.42 -0.44
C ALA A 217 -11.72 17.04 -0.94
N CYS A 218 -11.85 16.12 -0.01
CA CYS A 218 -12.31 14.75 -0.25
C CYS A 218 -13.30 14.35 0.85
N GLU A 219 -14.45 13.83 0.44
CA GLU A 219 -15.40 13.16 1.32
C GLU A 219 -15.38 11.67 1.00
N VAL A 220 -15.30 10.83 2.02
CA VAL A 220 -15.25 9.36 1.86
C VAL A 220 -16.37 8.74 2.68
N ARG A 221 -17.17 7.90 2.05
CA ARG A 221 -18.15 7.03 2.71
C ARG A 221 -17.72 5.59 2.51
N ILE A 222 -17.63 4.87 3.62
CA ILE A 222 -17.24 3.46 3.64
C ILE A 222 -18.50 2.62 3.89
N ASP A 223 -18.51 1.39 3.37
CA ASP A 223 -19.52 0.39 3.69
C ASP A 223 -19.74 0.23 5.21
N GLU A 224 -20.98 0.40 5.66
CA GLU A 224 -21.37 0.23 7.06
C GLU A 224 -21.02 -1.14 7.62
N ALA A 225 -21.06 -2.19 6.79
CA ALA A 225 -20.69 -3.52 7.24
C ALA A 225 -19.20 -3.60 7.61
N ALA A 226 -18.33 -2.88 6.89
CA ALA A 226 -16.92 -2.77 7.22
C ALA A 226 -16.69 -1.99 8.52
N ILE A 227 -17.41 -0.87 8.70
CA ILE A 227 -17.38 -0.09 9.94
C ILE A 227 -17.80 -0.96 11.13
N ARG A 228 -18.90 -1.71 11.02
CA ARG A 228 -19.37 -2.60 12.10
C ARG A 228 -18.37 -3.67 12.47
N ARG A 229 -17.67 -4.28 11.51
CA ARG A 229 -16.61 -5.26 11.78
C ARG A 229 -15.44 -4.62 12.53
N LEU A 230 -14.95 -3.49 12.03
CA LEU A 230 -13.83 -2.78 12.66
C LEU A 230 -14.17 -2.27 14.07
N GLN A 231 -15.43 -1.89 14.29
CA GLN A 231 -15.92 -1.53 15.62
C GLN A 231 -15.82 -2.71 16.58
N ALA A 232 -16.29 -3.89 16.17
CA ALA A 232 -16.27 -5.09 16.99
C ALA A 232 -14.82 -5.51 17.33
N ASP A 233 -13.90 -5.41 16.37
CA ASP A 233 -12.48 -5.68 16.60
C ASP A 233 -11.92 -4.70 17.65
N LEU A 234 -12.18 -3.39 17.50
CA LEU A 234 -11.70 -2.39 18.47
C LEU A 234 -12.30 -2.61 19.87
N GLU A 235 -13.58 -2.95 19.98
CA GLU A 235 -14.23 -3.27 21.26
C GLU A 235 -13.63 -4.52 21.93
N ALA A 236 -13.27 -5.53 21.14
CA ALA A 236 -12.57 -6.72 21.66
C ALA A 236 -11.19 -6.37 22.25
N GLU A 237 -10.45 -5.48 21.59
CA GLU A 237 -9.14 -5.02 22.07
C GLU A 237 -9.24 -4.15 23.32
N GLU A 238 -10.29 -3.33 23.44
CA GLU A 238 -10.59 -2.58 24.68
C GLU A 238 -10.89 -3.51 25.86
N LEU A 239 -11.71 -4.53 25.63
CA LEU A 239 -12.00 -5.52 26.66
C LEU A 239 -10.74 -6.28 27.08
N LEU A 240 -9.88 -6.65 26.12
CA LEU A 240 -8.59 -7.28 26.41
C LEU A 240 -7.70 -6.36 27.25
N ALA A 241 -7.54 -5.09 26.86
CA ALA A 241 -6.74 -4.13 27.60
C ALA A 241 -7.23 -3.95 29.04
N GLN A 242 -8.54 -3.85 29.25
CA GLN A 242 -9.14 -3.76 30.59
C GLN A 242 -8.85 -5.00 31.44
N ARG A 243 -8.96 -6.20 30.86
CA ARG A 243 -8.68 -7.46 31.54
C ARG A 243 -7.20 -7.57 31.94
N LEU A 244 -6.29 -7.20 31.05
CA LEU A 244 -4.84 -7.23 31.30
C LEU A 244 -4.45 -6.22 32.40
N LEU A 245 -5.03 -5.02 32.39
CA LEU A 245 -4.85 -4.02 33.45
C LEU A 245 -5.35 -4.53 34.79
N ALA A 246 -6.55 -5.11 34.84
CA ALA A 246 -7.13 -5.66 36.07
C ALA A 246 -6.31 -6.83 36.64
N ALA A 247 -5.66 -7.60 35.76
CA ALA A 247 -4.77 -8.70 36.14
C ALA A 247 -3.33 -8.25 36.51
N GLY A 248 -3.00 -6.97 36.34
CA GLY A 248 -1.67 -6.44 36.66
C GLY A 248 -0.56 -6.96 35.73
N VAL A 249 -0.89 -7.28 34.48
CA VAL A 249 0.09 -7.80 33.51
C VAL A 249 1.10 -6.71 33.13
N GLU A 250 2.40 -7.05 33.14
CA GLU A 250 3.46 -6.15 32.73
C GLU A 250 3.26 -5.72 31.26
N GLY A 251 3.34 -4.43 30.97
CA GLY A 251 3.07 -3.88 29.63
C GLY A 251 1.59 -3.58 29.32
N ALA A 252 0.64 -3.96 30.19
CA ALA A 252 -0.78 -3.71 29.97
C ALA A 252 -1.13 -2.22 29.85
N SER A 253 -0.45 -1.34 30.58
CA SER A 253 -0.65 0.12 30.52
C SER A 253 -0.26 0.69 29.15
N GLU A 254 0.86 0.23 28.58
CA GLU A 254 1.30 0.66 27.25
C GLU A 254 0.32 0.20 26.16
N PHE A 255 -0.12 -1.06 26.24
CA PHE A 255 -1.13 -1.61 25.34
C PHE A 255 -2.46 -0.85 25.43
N ALA A 256 -2.95 -0.59 26.64
CA ALA A 256 -4.16 0.22 26.86
C ALA A 256 -4.03 1.64 26.28
N GLY A 257 -2.84 2.25 26.38
CA GLY A 257 -2.53 3.52 25.74
C GLY A 257 -2.66 3.47 24.21
N GLN A 258 -2.19 2.39 23.57
CA GLN A 258 -2.37 2.19 22.13
C GLN A 258 -3.85 2.02 21.76
N VAL A 259 -4.60 1.20 22.50
CA VAL A 259 -6.04 1.01 22.24
C VAL A 259 -6.82 2.32 22.42
N ALA A 260 -6.50 3.13 23.44
CA ALA A 260 -7.10 4.45 23.63
C ALA A 260 -6.80 5.40 22.45
N ARG A 261 -5.58 5.36 21.89
CA ARG A 261 -5.23 6.09 20.66
C ARG A 261 -6.09 5.64 19.48
N LEU A 262 -6.30 4.33 19.31
CA LEU A 262 -7.19 3.80 18.26
C LEU A 262 -8.62 4.28 18.43
N ARG A 263 -9.13 4.34 19.67
CA ARG A 263 -10.46 4.91 19.94
C ARG A 263 -10.53 6.40 19.61
N GLY A 264 -9.45 7.16 19.80
CA GLY A 264 -9.34 8.55 19.34
C GLY A 264 -9.52 8.65 17.83
N LEU A 265 -8.76 7.87 17.06
CA LEU A 265 -8.85 7.80 15.59
C LEU A 265 -10.23 7.36 15.10
N TRP A 266 -10.86 6.42 15.81
CA TRP A 266 -12.24 5.99 15.55
C TRP A 266 -13.23 7.16 15.66
N ASN A 267 -13.12 7.98 16.71
CA ASN A 267 -14.00 9.13 16.92
C ASN A 267 -13.79 10.22 15.86
N GLU A 268 -12.59 10.31 15.28
CA GLU A 268 -12.27 11.17 14.14
C GLU A 268 -12.73 10.57 12.79
N GLN A 269 -13.34 9.39 12.82
CA GLN A 269 -13.77 8.61 11.65
C GLN A 269 -12.60 8.23 10.73
N ASN A 270 -11.40 8.04 11.28
CA ASN A 270 -10.22 7.58 10.56
C ASN A 270 -10.07 6.05 10.65
N TYR A 271 -11.04 5.34 10.07
CA TYR A 271 -11.14 3.89 10.08
C TYR A 271 -9.96 3.19 9.41
N ALA A 272 -9.40 3.82 8.39
CA ALA A 272 -8.16 3.41 7.73
C ALA A 272 -7.00 3.21 8.70
N GLU A 273 -6.69 4.24 9.49
CA GLU A 273 -5.59 4.18 10.46
C GLU A 273 -5.87 3.15 11.56
N VAL A 274 -7.14 3.04 12.01
CA VAL A 274 -7.54 2.01 12.98
C VAL A 274 -7.27 0.61 12.42
N GLN A 275 -7.69 0.34 11.19
CA GLN A 275 -7.48 -0.95 10.53
C GLN A 275 -6.00 -1.25 10.28
N ASP A 276 -5.20 -0.28 9.83
CA ASP A 276 -3.76 -0.47 9.58
C ASP A 276 -3.05 -0.94 10.86
N VAL A 277 -3.34 -0.28 11.99
CA VAL A 277 -2.76 -0.67 13.27
C VAL A 277 -3.25 -2.05 13.71
N LEU A 278 -4.55 -2.33 13.65
CA LEU A 278 -5.12 -3.61 14.07
C LEU A 278 -4.64 -4.79 13.21
N SER A 279 -4.44 -4.59 11.91
CA SER A 279 -4.08 -5.67 10.97
C SER A 279 -2.59 -5.88 10.77
N GLY A 280 -1.75 -4.88 11.05
CA GLY A 280 -0.32 -4.99 10.75
C GLY A 280 0.60 -3.99 11.44
N GLY A 281 0.11 -3.18 12.37
CA GLY A 281 0.94 -2.25 13.14
C GLY A 281 1.99 -3.00 13.96
N TYR A 282 3.26 -2.96 13.52
CA TYR A 282 4.35 -3.73 14.14
C TYR A 282 4.42 -3.55 15.66
N GLU A 283 4.42 -2.31 16.13
CA GLU A 283 4.50 -2.00 17.56
C GLU A 283 3.28 -2.52 18.34
N TYR A 284 2.09 -2.40 17.75
CA TYR A 284 0.84 -2.87 18.36
C TYR A 284 0.83 -4.40 18.48
N HIS A 285 1.19 -5.12 17.41
CA HIS A 285 1.27 -6.58 17.42
C HIS A 285 2.39 -7.11 18.31
N ARG A 286 3.54 -6.43 18.35
CA ARG A 286 4.64 -6.76 19.27
C ARG A 286 4.20 -6.66 20.73
N LEU A 287 3.43 -5.62 21.08
CA LEU A 287 2.87 -5.47 22.42
C LEU A 287 1.84 -6.56 22.72
N ARG A 288 0.89 -6.79 21.79
CA ARG A 288 -0.14 -7.82 21.93
C ARG A 288 0.45 -9.22 22.13
N GLN A 289 1.42 -9.63 21.32
CA GLN A 289 2.06 -10.95 21.41
C GLN A 289 2.79 -11.18 22.74
N LYS A 290 3.35 -10.13 23.36
CA LYS A 290 3.97 -10.24 24.69
C LYS A 290 2.98 -10.46 25.82
N LEU A 291 1.70 -10.16 25.57
CA LEU A 291 0.62 -10.19 26.56
C LEU A 291 -0.25 -11.46 26.43
N GLU A 292 -0.06 -12.23 25.36
CA GLU A 292 -0.67 -13.56 25.19
C GLU A 292 0.18 -14.60 25.94
N PRO A 293 -0.39 -15.37 26.88
CA PRO A 293 0.33 -16.35 27.70
C PRO A 293 0.80 -17.59 26.93
#